data_AF-K2LWX3-F1
#
_entry.id   AF-K2LWX3-F1
#
_cell.length_a   1.000
_cell.length_b   1.000
_cell.length_c   1.000
_cell.angle_alpha   90.00
_cell.angle_beta   90.00
_cell.angle_gamma   90.00
#
_symmetry.space_group_name_H-M   'P 1'
#
loop_
_entity.id
_entity.type
_entity.pdbx_description
1 polymer ?
#
loop_
_entity_poly.entity_id
_entity_poly.type
_entity_poly.pdbx_seq_one_letter_code
_entity_poly.pdbx_strand_id
1 'polypeptide(L)'
;MVSVRLTAQLQRVKEVLATWKEADERVSRLCTTLLAQVVTLPENACSTVKLTDGLVGFLSGNFSGNTWRDEYLGVNATVKKGTKEVATGAALRAGGVKFQGTWAEWPVGRQGQNQLYHFANYNFTLVATVSIHNAPKSGGVPLMGVRLEGEDKPKLMEL
;
A
#
# COMPACT_ATOMS: atom_id res chain seq x y z
N MET A 1 -13.03 38.49 -15.02
CA MET A 1 -12.94 37.07 -15.41
C MET A 1 -11.61 36.88 -16.13
N VAL A 2 -10.79 35.89 -15.76
CA VAL A 2 -9.47 35.65 -16.35
C VAL A 2 -9.45 34.25 -16.97
N SER A 3 -8.93 34.15 -18.20
CA SER A 3 -8.71 32.88 -18.89
C SER A 3 -7.25 32.44 -18.74
N VAL A 4 -7.02 31.23 -18.26
CA VAL A 4 -5.67 30.67 -18.03
C VAL A 4 -5.51 29.39 -18.84
N ARG A 5 -4.37 29.24 -19.52
CA ARG A 5 -4.01 28.01 -20.23
C ARG A 5 -3.22 27.09 -19.31
N LEU A 6 -3.77 25.91 -19.04
CA LEU A 6 -3.23 24.93 -18.08
C LEU A 6 -2.39 23.83 -18.75
N THR A 7 -1.54 24.19 -19.71
CA THR A 7 -0.80 23.22 -20.53
C THR A 7 0.10 22.32 -19.69
N ALA A 8 0.78 22.86 -18.68
CA ALA A 8 1.65 22.10 -17.78
C ALA A 8 0.85 21.13 -16.90
N GLN A 9 -0.30 21.56 -16.40
CA GLN A 9 -1.19 20.73 -15.59
C GLN A 9 -1.76 19.59 -16.43
N LEU A 10 -2.16 19.86 -17.68
CA LEU A 10 -2.62 18.85 -18.61
C LEU A 10 -1.53 17.80 -18.90
N GLN A 11 -0.29 18.25 -19.08
CA GLN A 11 0.84 17.33 -19.27
C GLN A 11 1.04 16.43 -18.03
N ARG A 12 0.97 17.00 -16.82
CA ARG A 12 1.06 16.22 -15.58
C ARG A 12 -0.09 15.23 -15.41
N VAL A 13 -1.32 15.59 -15.80
CA VAL A 13 -2.46 14.65 -15.79
C VAL A 13 -2.21 13.47 -16.72
N LYS A 14 -1.67 13.70 -17.92
CA LYS A 14 -1.32 12.60 -18.84
C LYS A 14 -0.29 11.64 -18.26
N GLU A 15 0.72 12.17 -17.58
CA GLU A 15 1.77 11.37 -16.91
C GLU A 15 1.20 10.54 -15.75
N VAL A 16 0.29 11.11 -14.96
CA VAL A 16 -0.41 10.39 -13.89
C VAL A 16 -1.26 9.26 -14.48
N LEU A 17 -2.04 9.54 -15.54
CA LEU A 17 -2.88 8.52 -16.18
C LEU A 17 -2.06 7.39 -16.80
N ALA A 18 -0.90 7.70 -17.40
CA ALA A 18 0.02 6.67 -17.89
C ALA A 18 0.55 5.80 -16.75
N THR A 19 0.93 6.41 -15.62
CA THR A 19 1.42 5.70 -14.44
C THR A 19 0.35 4.78 -13.85
N TRP A 20 -0.91 5.24 -13.76
CA TRP A 20 -2.02 4.41 -13.28
C TRP A 20 -2.24 3.18 -14.17
N LYS A 21 -2.20 3.36 -15.49
CA LYS A 21 -2.31 2.25 -16.44
C LYS A 21 -1.20 1.21 -16.23
N GLU A 22 0.04 1.66 -16.04
CA GLU A 22 1.15 0.73 -15.77
C GLU A 22 1.00 0.01 -14.43
N ALA A 23 0.50 0.69 -13.39
CA ALA A 23 0.22 0.08 -12.09
C ALA A 23 -0.90 -0.98 -12.19
N ASP A 24 -1.97 -0.69 -12.92
CA ASP A 24 -3.06 -1.63 -13.21
C ASP A 24 -2.55 -2.90 -13.92
N GLU A 25 -1.69 -2.73 -14.93
CA GLU A 25 -1.06 -3.83 -15.64
C GLU A 25 -0.16 -4.67 -14.71
N ARG A 26 0.60 -4.04 -13.81
CA ARG A 26 1.42 -4.76 -12.82
C ARG A 26 0.57 -5.60 -11.88
N VAL A 27 -0.50 -5.04 -11.33
CA VAL A 27 -1.43 -5.76 -10.43
C VAL A 27 -2.08 -6.94 -11.16
N SER A 28 -2.50 -6.75 -12.40
CA SER A 28 -3.11 -7.79 -13.23
C SER A 28 -2.14 -8.97 -13.44
N ARG A 29 -0.85 -8.71 -13.70
CA ARG A 29 0.17 -9.76 -13.89
C ARG A 29 0.47 -10.55 -12.62
N LEU A 30 0.39 -9.93 -11.44
CA LEU A 30 0.59 -10.63 -10.17
C LEU A 30 -0.45 -11.73 -9.98
N CYS A 31 -1.71 -11.45 -10.35
CA CYS A 31 -2.76 -12.45 -10.35
C CYS A 31 -2.45 -13.63 -11.27
N THR A 32 -2.08 -13.35 -12.53
CA THR A 32 -1.74 -14.41 -13.50
C THR A 32 -0.59 -15.29 -13.01
N THR A 33 0.42 -14.69 -12.37
CA THR A 33 1.57 -15.42 -11.82
C THR A 33 1.16 -16.29 -10.62
N LEU A 34 0.28 -15.80 -9.76
CA LEU A 34 -0.27 -16.58 -8.64
C LEU A 34 -1.12 -17.75 -9.14
N LEU A 35 -1.94 -17.57 -10.18
CA LEU A 35 -2.67 -18.67 -10.81
C LEU A 35 -1.74 -19.73 -11.38
N ALA A 36 -0.66 -19.32 -12.06
CA ALA A 36 0.30 -20.27 -12.62
C ALA A 36 0.97 -21.15 -11.54
N GLN A 37 1.01 -20.68 -10.28
CA GLN A 37 1.52 -21.43 -9.14
C GLN A 37 0.46 -22.30 -8.45
N VAL A 38 -0.84 -22.08 -8.71
CA VAL A 38 -1.97 -22.78 -8.09
C VAL A 38 -2.75 -23.55 -9.17
N VAL A 39 -2.54 -24.87 -9.22
CA VAL A 39 -3.12 -25.79 -10.23
C VAL A 39 -4.66 -25.82 -10.24
N THR A 40 -5.33 -25.31 -9.20
CA THR A 40 -6.76 -25.52 -8.95
C THR A 40 -7.68 -24.34 -9.28
N LEU A 41 -7.17 -23.24 -9.83
CA LEU A 41 -8.02 -22.09 -10.19
C LEU A 41 -8.39 -22.11 -11.68
N PRO A 42 -9.63 -21.73 -12.06
CA PRO A 42 -10.03 -21.59 -13.46
C PRO A 42 -9.07 -20.66 -14.21
N GLU A 43 -8.71 -20.98 -15.46
CA GLU A 43 -7.81 -20.14 -16.30
C GLU A 43 -8.28 -18.69 -16.42
N ASN A 44 -9.59 -18.45 -16.24
CA ASN A 44 -10.21 -17.14 -16.30
C ASN A 44 -10.32 -16.42 -14.95
N ALA A 45 -9.85 -16.97 -13.83
CA ALA A 45 -10.02 -16.37 -12.51
C ALA A 45 -9.40 -14.95 -12.40
N CYS A 46 -8.32 -14.67 -13.13
CA CYS A 46 -7.73 -13.32 -13.22
C CYS A 46 -8.26 -12.47 -14.37
N SER A 47 -9.01 -13.04 -15.32
CA SER A 47 -9.65 -12.30 -16.40
C SER A 47 -11.10 -11.93 -16.08
N THR A 48 -11.76 -12.65 -15.16
CA THR A 48 -13.12 -12.36 -14.68
C THR A 48 -13.14 -11.35 -13.54
N VAL A 49 -12.05 -11.23 -12.76
CA VAL A 49 -11.94 -10.26 -11.67
C VAL A 49 -11.16 -9.06 -12.17
N LYS A 50 -11.83 -7.93 -12.34
CA LYS A 50 -11.15 -6.64 -12.47
C LYS A 50 -10.56 -6.29 -11.11
N LEU A 51 -9.38 -6.83 -10.81
CA LEU A 51 -8.68 -6.60 -9.55
C LEU A 51 -8.36 -5.13 -9.28
N THR A 52 -8.37 -4.32 -10.34
CA THR A 52 -8.10 -2.89 -10.29
C THR A 52 -9.37 -2.07 -10.08
N ASP A 53 -10.57 -2.65 -10.21
CA ASP A 53 -11.82 -1.92 -9.95
C ASP A 53 -11.91 -1.60 -8.45
N GLY A 54 -11.87 -0.30 -8.14
CA GLY A 54 -11.88 0.19 -6.75
C GLY A 54 -10.53 0.07 -6.03
N LEU A 55 -9.45 -0.29 -6.72
CA LEU A 55 -8.10 -0.24 -6.15
C LEU A 55 -7.62 1.21 -6.09
N VAL A 56 -7.36 1.70 -4.86
CA VAL A 56 -7.03 3.12 -4.64
C VAL A 56 -5.54 3.36 -4.35
N GLY A 57 -4.81 2.35 -3.92
CA GLY A 57 -3.39 2.47 -3.65
C GLY A 57 -2.70 1.12 -3.63
N PHE A 58 -1.41 1.11 -3.94
CA PHE A 58 -0.62 -0.10 -4.02
C PHE A 58 0.83 0.17 -3.58
N LEU A 59 1.26 -0.52 -2.52
CA LEU A 59 2.61 -0.42 -1.98
C LEU A 59 3.43 -1.64 -2.42
N SER A 60 4.44 -1.44 -3.25
CA SER A 60 5.22 -2.54 -3.85
C SER A 60 6.72 -2.25 -3.87
N GLY A 61 7.37 -2.31 -5.04
CA GLY A 61 8.82 -2.19 -5.20
C GLY A 61 9.37 -0.77 -5.09
N ASN A 62 8.55 0.25 -4.92
CA ASN A 62 9.00 1.64 -4.87
C ASN A 62 9.24 2.13 -3.43
N PHE A 63 10.41 1.81 -2.87
CA PHE A 63 10.81 2.26 -1.53
C PHE A 63 12.14 3.01 -1.57
N SER A 64 12.17 4.19 -0.95
CA SER A 64 13.36 5.04 -0.89
C SER A 64 13.43 5.78 0.44
N GLY A 65 14.59 5.71 1.11
CA GLY A 65 14.79 6.31 2.43
C GLY A 65 13.87 5.69 3.47
N ASN A 66 12.89 6.47 3.95
CA ASN A 66 11.82 6.03 4.85
C ASN A 66 10.43 6.07 4.19
N THR A 67 10.36 6.29 2.88
CA THR A 67 9.12 6.46 2.15
C THR A 67 8.86 5.23 1.30
N TRP A 68 7.75 4.55 1.58
CA TRP A 68 7.21 3.51 0.72
C TRP A 68 6.16 4.16 -0.18
N ARG A 69 6.51 4.36 -1.44
CA ARG A 69 5.72 5.14 -2.38
C ARG A 69 4.58 4.32 -2.93
N ASP A 70 3.44 4.97 -3.04
CA ASP A 70 2.28 4.40 -3.71
C ASP A 70 2.50 4.41 -5.22
N GLU A 71 2.32 3.24 -5.83
CA GLU A 71 2.48 3.01 -7.26
C GLU A 71 1.43 3.79 -8.08
N TYR A 72 0.30 4.18 -7.47
CA TYR A 72 -0.72 5.06 -8.06
C TYR A 72 -0.46 6.55 -7.81
N LEU A 73 0.70 6.93 -7.26
CA LEU A 73 1.04 8.32 -6.96
C LEU A 73 0.06 9.02 -5.99
N GLY A 74 -0.74 8.24 -5.24
CA GLY A 74 -1.66 8.74 -4.24
C GLY A 74 -0.93 9.06 -2.94
N VAL A 75 -1.18 8.27 -1.92
CA VAL A 75 -0.69 8.54 -0.57
C VAL A 75 0.51 7.65 -0.30
N ASN A 76 1.66 8.19 0.10
CA ASN A 76 2.80 7.36 0.45
C ASN A 76 2.69 6.84 1.90
N ALA A 77 3.22 5.66 2.16
CA ALA A 77 3.42 5.18 3.52
C ALA A 77 4.80 5.62 4.05
N THR A 78 4.85 5.89 5.36
CA THR A 78 6.07 6.29 6.05
C THR A 78 6.56 5.16 6.94
N VAL A 79 7.79 4.74 6.74
CA VAL A 79 8.46 3.77 7.61
C VAL A 79 8.93 4.46 8.89
N LYS A 80 8.54 3.87 10.01
CA LYS A 80 8.91 4.28 11.36
C LYS A 80 9.87 3.27 11.96
N LYS A 81 10.73 3.75 12.85
CA LYS A 81 11.69 2.94 13.60
C LYS A 81 11.17 2.72 15.02
N GLY A 82 11.35 1.51 15.53
CA GLY A 82 11.13 1.21 16.94
C GLY A 82 12.19 1.85 17.83
N THR A 83 11.88 1.93 19.11
CA THR A 83 12.73 2.53 20.15
C THR A 83 13.75 1.56 20.76
N LYS A 84 13.82 0.31 20.28
CA LYS A 84 14.69 -0.74 20.87
C LYS A 84 16.09 -0.73 20.26
N GLU A 85 17.08 -1.07 21.08
CA GLU A 85 18.52 -1.17 20.76
C GLU A 85 18.90 -2.23 19.70
N VAL A 86 17.92 -2.95 19.14
CA VAL A 86 18.17 -3.94 18.09
C VAL A 86 18.38 -3.22 16.76
N ALA A 87 19.24 -3.76 15.89
CA ALA A 87 19.44 -3.24 14.53
C ALA A 87 18.07 -3.03 13.82
N THR A 88 17.67 -1.77 13.66
CA THR A 88 16.44 -1.39 12.97
C THR A 88 16.74 -1.09 11.51
N GLY A 89 15.93 -1.61 10.60
CA GLY A 89 16.09 -1.37 9.17
C GLY A 89 14.84 -1.65 8.37
N ALA A 90 14.76 -1.01 7.21
CA ALA A 90 13.80 -1.34 6.17
C ALA A 90 14.54 -1.32 4.83
N ALA A 91 14.35 -2.36 4.03
CA ALA A 91 15.01 -2.49 2.73
C ALA A 91 14.09 -3.19 1.75
N LEU A 92 14.22 -2.86 0.46
CA LEU A 92 13.50 -3.54 -0.61
C LEU A 92 13.86 -5.02 -0.64
N ARG A 93 12.84 -5.87 -0.79
CA ARG A 93 13.01 -7.30 -0.98
C ARG A 93 11.80 -7.87 -1.73
N ALA A 94 12.09 -8.56 -2.83
CA ALA A 94 11.09 -9.32 -3.60
C ALA A 94 9.78 -8.56 -3.91
N GLY A 95 9.90 -7.30 -4.37
CA GLY A 95 8.72 -6.50 -4.72
C GLY A 95 7.95 -5.90 -3.54
N GLY A 96 8.52 -5.96 -2.33
CA GLY A 96 8.00 -5.28 -1.13
C GLY A 96 9.13 -4.80 -0.22
N VAL A 97 8.82 -4.60 1.06
CA VAL A 97 9.79 -4.11 2.06
C VAL A 97 9.97 -5.13 3.17
N LYS A 98 11.23 -5.47 3.46
CA LYS A 98 11.61 -6.26 4.64
C LYS A 98 11.76 -5.31 5.83
N PHE A 99 10.96 -5.51 6.86
CA PHE A 99 11.03 -4.77 8.11
C PHE A 99 11.83 -5.53 9.18
N GLN A 100 12.67 -4.82 9.92
CA GLN A 100 13.39 -5.31 11.10
C GLN A 100 13.34 -4.23 12.16
N GLY A 101 12.56 -4.44 13.23
CA GLY A 101 12.35 -3.42 14.27
C GLY A 101 11.71 -2.12 13.75
N THR A 102 11.09 -2.17 12.57
CA THR A 102 10.45 -1.06 11.86
C THR A 102 9.05 -1.47 11.44
N TRP A 103 8.20 -0.50 11.14
CA TRP A 103 6.87 -0.71 10.55
C TRP A 103 6.58 0.42 9.57
N ALA A 104 5.55 0.26 8.75
CA ALA A 104 5.05 1.32 7.87
C ALA A 104 3.70 1.83 8.38
N GLU A 105 3.51 3.15 8.32
CA GLU A 105 2.23 3.80 8.57
C GLU A 105 1.72 4.41 7.27
N TRP A 106 0.50 4.06 6.87
CA TRP A 106 -0.16 4.59 5.69
C TRP A 106 -1.32 5.49 6.13
N PRO A 107 -1.24 6.83 5.97
CA PRO A 107 -2.16 7.73 6.66
C PRO A 107 -3.56 7.74 6.01
N VAL A 108 -4.59 7.74 6.86
CA VAL A 108 -6.00 7.97 6.46
C VAL A 108 -6.44 9.36 6.92
N GLY A 109 -6.80 9.54 8.20
CA GLY A 109 -7.18 10.84 8.76
C GLY A 109 -6.02 11.83 8.89
N ARG A 110 -4.78 11.31 9.04
CA ARG A 110 -3.55 12.11 9.19
C ARG A 110 -3.08 12.83 7.93
N GLN A 111 -3.81 12.73 6.82
CA GLN A 111 -3.48 13.46 5.59
C GLN A 111 -3.78 14.97 5.69
N GLY A 112 -4.47 15.41 6.75
CA GLY A 112 -4.78 16.82 7.00
C GLY A 112 -6.07 17.24 6.30
N GLN A 113 -6.03 18.39 5.61
CA GLN A 113 -7.21 18.98 4.98
C GLN A 113 -7.78 18.12 3.84
N ASN A 114 -6.92 17.49 3.04
CA ASN A 114 -7.31 16.64 1.93
C ASN A 114 -7.12 15.17 2.31
N GLN A 115 -8.20 14.51 2.73
CA GLN A 115 -8.18 13.11 3.16
C GLN A 115 -8.61 12.18 2.01
N LEU A 116 -7.66 11.83 1.14
CA LEU A 116 -7.94 10.99 -0.04
C LEU A 116 -8.51 9.62 0.33
N TYR A 117 -8.17 9.10 1.52
CA TYR A 117 -8.61 7.78 1.99
C TYR A 117 -9.81 7.83 2.93
N HIS A 118 -10.57 8.93 2.95
CA HIS A 118 -11.75 9.06 3.82
C HIS A 118 -12.79 7.93 3.63
N PHE A 119 -12.84 7.30 2.45
CA PHE A 119 -13.70 6.13 2.17
C PHE A 119 -13.44 4.95 3.13
N ALA A 120 -12.22 4.82 3.68
CA ALA A 120 -11.86 3.74 4.60
C ALA A 120 -12.59 3.81 5.94
N ASN A 121 -13.27 4.92 6.24
CA ASN A 121 -14.17 5.01 7.40
C ASN A 121 -15.51 4.25 7.19
N TYR A 122 -15.83 3.86 5.95
CA TYR A 122 -17.10 3.24 5.59
C TYR A 122 -16.91 1.79 5.14
N ASN A 123 -16.10 1.56 4.11
CA ASN A 123 -15.85 0.23 3.56
C ASN A 123 -14.49 0.21 2.85
N PHE A 124 -13.66 -0.77 3.17
CA PHE A 124 -12.37 -0.97 2.53
C PHE A 124 -11.92 -2.42 2.65
N THR A 125 -11.02 -2.81 1.77
CA THR A 125 -10.29 -4.07 1.85
C THR A 125 -8.80 -3.76 1.85
N LEU A 126 -8.07 -4.26 2.84
CA LEU A 126 -6.61 -4.16 2.90
C LEU A 126 -6.02 -5.56 2.71
N VAL A 127 -5.13 -5.69 1.72
CA VAL A 127 -4.50 -6.97 1.36
C VAL A 127 -2.98 -6.83 1.42
N ALA A 128 -2.32 -7.83 2.00
CA ALA A 128 -0.86 -7.90 2.04
C ALA A 128 -0.39 -9.35 1.96
N THR A 129 0.69 -9.58 1.21
CA THR A 129 1.46 -10.82 1.26
C THR A 129 2.58 -10.64 2.27
N VAL A 130 2.65 -11.53 3.26
CA VAL A 130 3.65 -11.44 4.34
C VAL A 130 4.50 -12.69 4.43
N SER A 131 5.77 -12.50 4.82
CA SER A 131 6.69 -13.59 5.10
C SER A 131 7.34 -13.37 6.46
N ILE A 132 6.99 -14.24 7.41
CA ILE A 132 7.50 -14.20 8.78
C ILE A 132 8.80 -15.00 8.83
N HIS A 133 9.91 -14.31 9.12
CA HIS A 133 11.25 -14.91 9.05
C HIS A 133 11.70 -15.53 10.36
N ASN A 134 11.16 -15.08 11.49
CA ASN A 134 11.51 -15.55 12.81
C ASN A 134 10.23 -15.66 13.64
N ALA A 135 10.15 -16.67 14.51
CA ALA A 135 9.10 -16.76 15.50
C ALA A 135 9.17 -15.58 16.49
N PRO A 136 8.03 -15.07 16.97
CA PRO A 136 8.02 -14.05 18.01
C PRO A 136 8.64 -14.59 19.30
N LYS A 137 9.48 -13.77 19.95
CA LYS A 137 10.16 -14.17 21.20
C LYS A 137 9.24 -14.15 22.43
N SER A 138 8.19 -13.34 22.39
CA SER A 138 7.15 -13.29 23.43
C SER A 138 5.91 -12.55 22.93
N GLY A 139 4.73 -13.00 23.40
CA GLY A 139 3.45 -12.36 23.10
C GLY A 139 3.04 -12.38 21.62
N GLY A 140 1.89 -11.75 21.33
CA GLY A 140 1.45 -11.48 19.97
C GLY A 140 2.21 -10.29 19.39
N VAL A 141 2.67 -10.41 18.13
CA VAL A 141 3.31 -9.31 17.39
C VAL A 141 2.35 -8.89 16.28
N PRO A 142 1.83 -7.65 16.31
CA PRO A 142 0.97 -7.15 15.25
C PRO A 142 1.68 -7.15 13.91
N LEU A 143 1.03 -7.71 12.90
CA LEU A 143 1.50 -7.81 11.53
C LEU A 143 0.89 -6.69 10.67
N MET A 144 -0.43 -6.47 10.80
CA MET A 144 -1.17 -5.48 10.03
C MET A 144 -2.41 -5.02 10.81
N GLY A 145 -2.83 -3.77 10.62
CA GLY A 145 -4.06 -3.31 11.27
C GLY A 145 -4.44 -1.89 10.91
N VAL A 146 -5.63 -1.50 11.37
CA VAL A 146 -6.18 -0.16 11.22
C VAL A 146 -6.38 0.44 12.61
N ARG A 147 -5.87 1.66 12.79
CA ARG A 147 -5.88 2.38 14.05
C ARG A 147 -6.69 3.66 13.89
N LEU A 148 -7.56 3.92 14.86
CA LEU A 148 -8.32 5.15 14.94
C LEU A 148 -7.47 6.27 15.55
N GLU A 149 -7.81 7.51 15.19
CA GLU A 149 -7.27 8.70 15.83
C GLU A 149 -8.06 8.97 17.13
N GLY A 150 -7.36 9.20 18.24
CA GLY A 150 -7.96 9.46 19.56
C GLY A 150 -6.95 9.25 20.69
N GLU A 151 -7.26 9.68 21.91
CA GLU A 151 -6.35 9.59 23.08
C GLU A 151 -5.86 8.16 23.34
N ASP A 152 -6.74 7.16 23.16
CA ASP A 152 -6.40 5.74 23.36
C ASP A 152 -5.99 5.00 22.08
N LYS A 153 -6.00 5.70 20.92
CA LYS A 153 -5.77 5.13 19.56
C LYS A 153 -6.39 3.74 19.38
N PRO A 154 -7.72 3.61 19.56
CA PRO A 154 -8.37 2.31 19.53
C PRO A 154 -8.08 1.59 18.21
N LYS A 155 -7.84 0.28 18.30
CA LYS A 155 -7.61 -0.57 17.13
C LYS A 155 -8.98 -0.93 16.54
N LEU A 156 -9.20 -0.58 15.28
CA LEU A 156 -10.39 -1.01 14.55
C LEU A 156 -10.24 -2.47 14.13
N MET A 157 -9.04 -2.85 13.68
CA MET A 157 -8.68 -4.19 13.25
C MET A 157 -7.19 -4.42 13.48
N GLU A 158 -6.79 -5.62 13.89
CA GLU A 158 -5.39 -6.04 13.98
C GLU A 158 -5.28 -7.54 13.69
N LEU A 159 -4.22 -7.91 12.98
CA LEU A 159 -3.79 -9.27 12.70
C LEU A 159 -2.39 -9.48 13.27
#